data_AF-X1UKV9-F1
#
_entry.id   AF-X1UKV9-F1
#
_cell.length_a   1.000
_cell.length_b   1.000
_cell.length_c   1.000
_cell.angle_alpha   90.00
_cell.angle_beta   90.00
_cell.angle_gamma   90.00
#
_symmetry.space_group_name_H-M   'P 1'
#
loop_
_entity.id
_entity.type
_entity.pdbx_description
1 polymer ?
#
loop_
_entity_poly.entity_id
_entity_poly.type
_entity_poly.pdbx_seq_one_letter_code
_entity_poly.pdbx_strand_id
1 'polypeptide(L)'
;KRQRANLIPGNAWDKKHRKELKLNCWWWTLPLGNMQEIYEGCEKGRDNRDVAKEELKDEKFLDEWWEGLPVKNKEFIVKNCDGTYRAEDEEDHKKQIDKCLQEQIKEEKLELEKVRGK
;
A
#
# COMPACT_ATOMS: atom_id res chain seq x y z
N LYS A 1 35.35 -9.15 17.25
CA LYS A 1 34.73 -9.62 15.98
C LYS A 1 33.25 -9.21 15.99
N ARG A 2 32.87 -8.11 15.31
CA ARG A 2 31.46 -7.73 15.15
C ARG A 2 30.90 -8.55 13.98
N GLN A 3 30.00 -9.49 14.26
CA GLN A 3 29.24 -10.18 13.23
C GLN A 3 28.42 -9.13 12.48
N ARG A 4 28.81 -8.84 11.24
CA ARG A 4 27.95 -8.13 10.29
C ARG A 4 26.77 -9.06 10.04
N ALA A 5 25.62 -8.71 10.63
CA ALA A 5 24.36 -9.35 10.31
C ALA A 5 24.21 -9.39 8.78
N ASN A 6 23.84 -10.56 8.28
CA ASN A 6 23.64 -10.93 6.89
C ASN A 6 23.14 -9.77 6.01
N LEU A 7 24.07 -9.04 5.38
CA LEU A 7 23.80 -8.24 4.20
C LEU A 7 23.75 -9.21 3.03
N ILE A 8 22.67 -10.01 2.96
CA ILE A 8 22.27 -10.56 1.67
C ILE A 8 22.01 -9.32 0.80
N PRO A 9 22.73 -9.11 -0.30
CA PRO A 9 22.47 -7.96 -1.16
C PRO A 9 21.05 -8.15 -1.68
N GLY A 10 20.08 -7.43 -1.12
CA GLY A 10 18.74 -7.38 -1.68
C GLY A 10 18.92 -6.87 -3.10
N ASN A 11 18.70 -7.77 -4.08
CA ASN A 11 18.83 -7.45 -5.48
C ASN A 11 17.93 -6.23 -5.78
N ALA A 12 18.26 -5.42 -6.79
CA ALA A 12 17.48 -4.20 -7.07
C ALA A 12 15.98 -4.48 -7.31
N TRP A 13 15.68 -5.69 -7.80
CA TRP A 13 14.32 -6.19 -7.97
C TRP A 13 13.61 -6.38 -6.63
N ASP A 14 14.25 -6.96 -5.61
CA ASP A 14 13.72 -7.22 -4.27
C ASP A 14 13.41 -5.90 -3.55
N LYS A 15 14.27 -4.90 -3.75
CA LYS A 15 14.04 -3.55 -3.22
C LYS A 15 12.85 -2.87 -3.88
N LYS A 16 12.74 -2.96 -5.21
CA LYS A 16 11.61 -2.40 -5.97
C LYS A 16 10.31 -3.10 -5.59
N HIS A 17 10.34 -4.43 -5.51
CA HIS A 17 9.21 -5.28 -5.18
C HIS A 17 8.69 -5.02 -3.77
N ARG A 18 9.59 -4.99 -2.76
CA ARG A 18 9.23 -4.62 -1.38
C ARG A 18 8.64 -3.21 -1.27
N LYS A 19 9.10 -2.28 -2.11
CA LYS A 19 8.55 -0.92 -2.14
C LYS A 19 7.11 -0.93 -2.67
N GLU A 20 6.85 -1.68 -3.73
CA GLU A 20 5.52 -1.84 -4.31
C GLU A 20 4.55 -2.52 -3.34
N LEU A 21 4.98 -3.60 -2.67
CA LEU A 21 4.21 -4.23 -1.59
C LEU A 21 3.86 -3.26 -0.47
N LYS A 22 4.81 -2.42 -0.05
CA LYS A 22 4.56 -1.41 1.00
C LYS A 22 3.51 -0.38 0.57
N LEU A 23 3.55 0.06 -0.70
CA LEU A 23 2.55 0.98 -1.26
C LEU A 23 1.17 0.33 -1.31
N ASN A 24 1.09 -0.93 -1.75
CA ASN A 24 -0.18 -1.66 -1.77
C ASN A 24 -0.72 -1.93 -0.36
N CYS A 25 0.14 -2.29 0.59
CA CYS A 25 -0.28 -2.41 1.99
C CYS A 25 -0.77 -1.09 2.57
N TRP A 26 -0.14 0.04 2.25
CA TRP A 26 -0.66 1.36 2.65
C TRP A 26 -2.08 1.58 2.17
N TRP A 27 -2.37 1.22 0.92
CA TRP A 27 -3.69 1.34 0.32
C TRP A 27 -4.71 0.40 0.96
N TRP A 28 -4.42 -0.90 1.03
CA TRP A 28 -5.36 -1.91 1.55
C TRP A 28 -5.68 -1.78 3.03
N THR A 29 -4.83 -1.08 3.81
CA THR A 29 -5.12 -0.82 5.23
C THR A 29 -5.90 0.48 5.44
N LEU A 30 -6.29 1.19 4.37
CA LEU A 30 -7.13 2.38 4.49
C LEU A 30 -8.60 2.01 4.68
N PRO A 31 -9.34 2.78 5.50
CA PRO A 31 -10.79 2.77 5.46
C PRO A 31 -11.31 3.17 4.06
N LEU A 32 -12.42 2.56 3.63
CA LEU A 32 -13.06 2.84 2.34
C LEU A 32 -13.33 4.34 2.10
N GLY A 33 -13.71 5.08 3.15
CA GLY A 33 -13.93 6.52 3.05
C GLY A 33 -12.68 7.31 2.68
N ASN A 34 -11.51 6.86 3.13
CA ASN A 34 -10.23 7.48 2.81
C ASN A 34 -9.79 7.13 1.38
N MET A 35 -10.03 5.89 0.95
CA MET A 35 -9.81 5.47 -0.44
C MET A 35 -10.63 6.33 -1.41
N GLN A 36 -11.91 6.60 -1.08
CA GLN A 36 -12.76 7.50 -1.87
C GLN A 36 -12.20 8.91 -1.96
N GLU A 37 -11.80 9.48 -0.82
CA GLU A 37 -11.29 10.85 -0.77
C GLU A 37 -10.02 11.00 -1.61
N ILE A 38 -9.13 10.01 -1.56
CA ILE A 38 -7.93 9.97 -2.40
C ILE A 38 -8.30 9.87 -3.89
N TYR A 39 -9.20 8.96 -4.25
CA TYR A 39 -9.63 8.79 -5.64
C TYR A 39 -10.27 10.06 -6.20
N GLU A 40 -11.22 10.65 -5.48
CA GLU A 40 -11.93 11.86 -5.92
C GLU A 40 -11.00 13.08 -5.97
N GLY A 41 -10.07 13.19 -5.01
CA GLY A 41 -9.03 14.22 -5.04
C GLY A 41 -8.08 14.08 -6.23
N CYS A 42 -7.67 12.86 -6.57
CA CYS A 42 -6.72 12.61 -7.66
C CYS A 42 -7.35 12.68 -9.05
N GLU A 43 -8.52 12.07 -9.25
CA GLU A 43 -9.15 11.92 -10.58
C GLU A 43 -10.10 13.07 -10.92
N LYS A 44 -10.71 13.68 -9.90
CA LYS A 44 -11.77 14.69 -10.07
C LYS A 44 -11.43 16.06 -9.48
N GLY A 45 -10.41 16.12 -8.62
CA GLY A 45 -10.01 17.37 -7.96
C GLY A 45 -11.06 17.92 -7.00
N ARG A 46 -11.90 17.05 -6.42
CA ARG A 46 -12.99 17.42 -5.51
C ARG A 46 -12.90 16.68 -4.18
N ASP A 47 -13.51 17.26 -3.14
CA ASP A 47 -13.61 16.65 -1.81
C ASP A 47 -14.69 15.56 -1.83
N ASN A 48 -14.47 14.47 -1.08
CA ASN A 48 -15.43 13.37 -0.93
C ASN A 48 -16.80 13.85 -0.42
N ARG A 49 -16.83 14.92 0.38
CA ARG A 49 -18.07 15.52 0.90
C ARG A 49 -18.97 16.12 -0.17
N ASP A 50 -18.40 16.44 -1.33
CA ASP A 50 -19.13 17.00 -2.47
C ASP A 50 -19.66 15.90 -3.41
N VAL A 51 -19.42 14.62 -3.09
CA VAL A 51 -19.80 13.48 -3.90
C VAL A 51 -21.17 12.95 -3.47
N ALA A 52 -22.08 12.85 -4.42
CA ALA A 52 -23.38 12.22 -4.19
C ALA A 52 -23.19 10.75 -3.80
N LYS A 53 -24.00 10.24 -2.88
CA LYS A 53 -23.84 8.85 -2.37
C LYS A 53 -23.92 7.81 -3.48
N GLU A 54 -24.72 8.07 -4.50
CA GLU A 54 -24.92 7.23 -5.67
C GLU A 54 -23.69 7.19 -6.59
N GLU A 55 -22.79 8.19 -6.48
CA GLU A 55 -21.54 8.25 -7.25
C GLU A 55 -20.38 7.54 -6.56
N LEU A 56 -20.52 7.22 -5.26
CA LEU A 56 -19.48 6.54 -4.49
C LEU A 56 -19.15 5.18 -5.11
N LYS A 57 -17.86 5.00 -5.38
CA LYS A 57 -17.29 3.73 -5.85
C LYS A 57 -17.32 2.63 -4.79
N ASP A 58 -17.38 1.38 -5.22
CA ASP A 58 -17.16 0.27 -4.30
C ASP A 58 -15.66 0.07 -4.06
N GLU A 59 -15.34 -0.73 -3.04
CA GLU A 59 -13.96 -1.08 -2.69
C GLU A 59 -13.22 -1.72 -3.88
N LYS A 60 -13.91 -2.61 -4.62
CA LYS A 60 -13.33 -3.30 -5.77
C LYS A 60 -12.89 -2.34 -6.87
N PHE A 61 -13.70 -1.35 -7.22
CA PHE A 61 -13.35 -0.34 -8.21
C PHE A 61 -12.14 0.47 -7.75
N LEU A 62 -12.08 0.83 -6.47
CA LEU A 62 -11.00 1.63 -5.89
C LEU A 62 -9.69 0.83 -5.88
N ASP A 63 -9.74 -0.46 -5.56
CA ASP A 63 -8.59 -1.36 -5.64
C ASP A 63 -8.11 -1.53 -7.08
N GLU A 64 -9.01 -1.73 -8.04
CA GLU A 64 -8.66 -1.83 -9.46
C GLU A 64 -8.01 -0.54 -9.98
N TRP A 65 -8.53 0.63 -9.56
CA TRP A 65 -7.92 1.92 -9.86
C TRP A 65 -6.51 2.00 -9.29
N TRP A 66 -6.32 1.67 -8.01
CA TRP A 66 -5.02 1.68 -7.37
C TRP A 66 -4.04 0.72 -8.05
N GLU A 67 -4.44 -0.51 -8.33
CA GLU A 67 -3.61 -1.52 -9.01
C GLU A 67 -3.16 -1.07 -10.41
N GLY A 68 -4.02 -0.34 -11.13
CA GLY A 68 -3.71 0.23 -12.44
C GLY A 68 -2.67 1.36 -12.41
N LEU A 69 -2.38 1.95 -11.24
CA LEU A 69 -1.45 3.08 -11.16
C LEU A 69 0.02 2.65 -11.26
N PRO A 70 0.85 3.39 -12.02
CA PRO A 70 2.29 3.23 -11.96
C PRO A 70 2.83 3.46 -10.55
N VAL A 71 3.85 2.70 -10.15
CA VAL A 71 4.52 2.83 -8.83
C VAL A 71 4.89 4.28 -8.50
N LYS A 72 5.34 5.07 -9.48
CA LYS A 72 5.67 6.50 -9.28
C LYS A 72 4.44 7.34 -8.87
N ASN A 73 3.27 7.05 -9.42
CA ASN A 73 2.04 7.76 -9.09
C ASN A 73 1.57 7.36 -7.69
N LYS A 74 1.64 6.06 -7.36
CA LYS A 74 1.40 5.57 -6.00
C LYS A 74 2.28 6.27 -4.98
N GLU A 75 3.59 6.38 -5.24
CA GLU A 75 4.52 7.11 -4.38
C GLU A 75 4.15 8.58 -4.20
N PHE A 76 3.73 9.23 -5.28
CA PHE A 76 3.29 10.62 -5.23
C PHE A 76 2.03 10.77 -4.37
N ILE A 77 1.04 9.89 -4.54
CA ILE A 77 -0.19 9.90 -3.75
C ILE A 77 0.11 9.68 -2.28
N VAL A 78 0.84 8.62 -1.94
CA VAL A 78 1.25 8.34 -0.55
C VAL A 78 1.98 9.55 0.03
N LYS A 79 2.93 10.15 -0.69
CA LYS A 79 3.64 11.32 -0.16
C LYS A 79 2.73 12.51 0.18
N ASN A 80 1.64 12.71 -0.54
CA ASN A 80 0.73 13.85 -0.32
C ASN A 80 -0.45 13.53 0.61
N CYS A 81 -0.82 12.25 0.73
CA CYS A 81 -1.96 11.80 1.53
C CYS A 81 -1.53 11.13 2.85
N ASP A 82 -0.28 10.69 2.97
CA ASP A 82 0.25 10.16 4.22
C ASP A 82 0.31 11.29 5.26
N GLY A 83 -0.36 11.09 6.40
CA GLY A 83 -0.50 12.10 7.44
C GLY A 83 -1.70 13.04 7.30
N THR A 84 -2.62 12.83 6.34
CA THR A 84 -3.92 13.52 6.33
C THR A 84 -4.93 12.88 7.29
N TYR A 85 -4.57 11.77 7.93
CA TYR A 85 -5.37 11.07 8.94
C TYR A 85 -5.16 11.69 10.33
N ARG A 86 -6.11 11.47 11.27
CA ARG A 86 -5.90 11.91 12.66
C ARG A 86 -4.70 11.16 13.25
N ALA A 87 -3.91 11.83 14.10
CA ALA A 87 -2.68 11.25 14.66
C ALA A 87 -2.89 9.91 15.39
N GLU A 88 -4.06 9.70 15.98
CA GLU A 88 -4.46 8.44 16.63
C GLU A 88 -4.64 7.29 15.61
N ASP A 89 -5.16 7.61 14.42
CA ASP A 89 -5.35 6.65 13.32
C ASP A 89 -4.02 6.38 12.58
N GLU A 90 -3.07 7.32 12.62
CA GLU A 90 -1.78 7.24 11.92
C GLU A 90 -0.85 6.16 12.50
N GLU A 91 -0.74 6.06 13.82
CA GLU A 91 0.11 5.05 14.47
C GLU A 91 -0.43 3.64 14.21
N ASP A 92 -1.73 3.46 14.33
CA ASP A 92 -2.38 2.17 14.10
C ASP A 92 -2.37 1.78 12.62
N HIS A 93 -2.54 2.74 11.71
CA HIS A 93 -2.37 2.50 10.27
C HIS A 93 -0.95 2.05 9.95
N LYS A 94 0.09 2.69 10.52
CA LYS A 94 1.50 2.24 10.35
C LYS A 94 1.71 0.81 10.85
N LYS A 95 1.15 0.45 12.01
CA LYS A 95 1.21 -0.94 12.52
C LYS A 95 0.52 -1.92 11.58
N GLN A 96 -0.63 -1.55 11.02
CA GLN A 96 -1.37 -2.39 10.06
C GLN A 96 -0.57 -2.58 8.76
N ILE A 97 0.09 -1.53 8.25
CA ILE A 97 0.95 -1.61 7.07
C ILE A 97 2.11 -2.58 7.32
N ASP A 98 2.79 -2.44 8.46
CA ASP A 98 3.91 -3.32 8.80
C ASP A 98 3.46 -4.78 8.93
N LYS A 99 2.28 -5.01 9.52
CA LYS A 99 1.67 -6.35 9.62
C LYS A 99 1.36 -6.92 8.22
N CYS A 100 0.68 -6.15 7.37
CA CYS A 100 0.37 -6.53 5.99
C CYS A 100 1.65 -6.90 5.22
N LEU A 101 2.70 -6.07 5.33
CA LEU A 101 3.96 -6.30 4.64
C LEU A 101 4.64 -7.59 5.11
N GLN A 102 4.60 -7.88 6.41
CA GLN A 102 5.15 -9.12 6.95
C GLN A 102 4.40 -10.37 6.44
N GLU A 103 3.06 -10.29 6.36
CA GLU A 103 2.22 -11.37 5.84
C GLU A 103 2.52 -11.62 4.35
N GLN A 104 2.55 -10.58 3.52
CA GLN A 104 2.90 -10.67 2.10
C GLN A 104 4.28 -11.30 1.87
N ILE A 105 5.31 -10.83 2.59
CA ILE A 105 6.67 -11.40 2.49
C ILE A 105 6.70 -12.87 2.92
N LYS A 106 5.89 -13.24 3.92
CA LYS A 106 5.82 -14.62 4.41
C LYS A 106 5.17 -15.54 3.38
N GLU A 107 4.09 -15.09 2.75
CA GLU A 107 3.41 -15.82 1.67
C GLU A 107 4.34 -16.03 0.47
N GLU A 108 5.05 -15.00 0.03
CA GLU A 108 6.01 -15.11 -1.08
C GLU A 108 7.13 -16.11 -0.79
N LYS A 109 7.67 -16.10 0.44
CA LYS A 109 8.68 -17.09 0.85
C LYS A 109 8.14 -18.51 0.80
N LEU A 110 6.90 -18.70 1.26
CA LEU A 110 6.25 -20.01 1.25
C LEU A 110 6.03 -20.51 -0.18
N GLU A 111 5.61 -19.65 -1.10
CA GLU A 111 5.46 -19.99 -2.51
C GLU A 111 6.81 -20.33 -3.17
N LEU A 112 7.86 -19.57 -2.87
CA LEU A 112 9.22 -19.87 -3.36
C LEU A 112 9.76 -21.22 -2.85
N GLU A 113 9.46 -21.58 -1.59
CA GLU A 113 9.81 -22.88 -1.02
C GLU A 113 9.06 -24.03 -1.71
N LYS A 114 7.76 -23.86 -1.99
CA LYS A 114 6.95 -24.84 -2.75
C LYS A 114 7.49 -25.08 -4.16
N VAL A 115 7.98 -24.03 -4.82
CA VAL A 115 8.56 -24.14 -6.18
C VAL A 115 9.94 -24.80 -6.15
N ARG A 116 10.78 -24.51 -5.15
CA ARG A 116 12.15 -25.07 -5.03
C ARG A 116 12.20 -26.51 -4.49
N GLY A 117 11.14 -26.97 -3.84
CA GLY A 117 11.00 -28.33 -3.34
C GLY A 117 10.46 -29.33 -4.37
N LYS A 118 10.22 -28.90 -5.62
CA LYS A 118 9.86 -29.73 -6.78
C LYS A 118 11.07 -29.88 -7.69
#